data_AF-A0A494X886-F1
#
_entry.id   AF-A0A494X886-F1
#
_cell.length_a   1.000
_cell.length_b   1.000
_cell.length_c   1.000
_cell.angle_alpha   90.00
_cell.angle_beta   90.00
_cell.angle_gamma   90.00
#
_symmetry.space_group_name_H-M   'P 1'
#
loop_
_entity.id
_entity.type
_entity.pdbx_description
1 polymer ?
#
loop_
_entity_poly.entity_id
_entity_poly.type
_entity_poly.pdbx_seq_one_letter_code
_entity_poly.pdbx_strand_id
1 'polypeptide(L)'
;MRFVPGMTCCKPERVAVGLECDVADMVCCAAHSCQSAGDSGRANQLRRLASIFPPDRLVQIAQVAHCVADALPILAQQCAALPDRATRRCYAAVVERVLNESDYKTFLDLHAEHWARSRGITHSGDSK
;
A
#
# COMPACT_ATOMS: atom_id res chain seq x y z
N MET A 1 6.37 1.98 20.61
CA MET A 1 6.48 3.30 19.95
C MET A 1 5.10 3.63 19.41
N ARG A 2 4.50 4.78 19.76
CA ARG A 2 3.09 5.07 19.43
C ARG A 2 2.89 5.54 17.97
N PHE A 3 3.85 6.27 17.41
CA PHE A 3 3.83 6.77 16.03
C PHE A 3 5.24 6.76 15.41
N VAL A 4 5.31 6.63 14.09
CA VAL A 4 6.50 7.02 13.31
C VAL A 4 6.44 8.53 13.00
N PRO A 5 7.57 9.19 12.72
CA PRO A 5 7.58 10.62 12.39
C PRO A 5 6.57 10.95 11.28
N GLY A 6 5.70 11.95 11.53
CA GLY A 6 4.66 12.39 10.60
C GLY A 6 3.30 11.71 10.73
N MET A 7 3.15 10.67 11.57
CA MET A 7 1.86 10.06 11.86
C MET A 7 1.19 10.64 13.12
N THR A 8 -0.14 10.73 13.09
CA THR A 8 -0.99 11.07 14.25
C THR A 8 -2.20 10.13 14.30
N CYS A 9 -2.83 9.99 15.46
CA CYS A 9 -4.09 9.26 15.56
C CYS A 9 -5.17 9.97 14.73
N CYS A 10 -5.95 9.19 13.96
CA CYS A 10 -7.03 9.72 13.13
C CYS A 10 -8.20 10.34 13.91
N LYS A 11 -8.21 10.21 15.25
CA LYS A 11 -9.22 10.74 16.17
C LYS A 11 -8.59 11.75 17.14
N PRO A 12 -8.52 13.05 16.78
CA PRO A 12 -7.90 14.09 17.61
C PRO A 12 -8.48 14.16 19.03
N GLU A 13 -9.77 13.87 19.19
CA GLU A 13 -10.45 13.83 20.48
C GLU A 13 -9.89 12.76 21.42
N ARG A 14 -9.42 11.62 20.87
CA ARG A 14 -8.77 10.58 21.67
C ARG A 14 -7.37 11.00 22.10
N VAL A 15 -6.67 11.76 21.26
CA VAL A 15 -5.35 12.32 21.60
C VAL A 15 -5.47 13.30 22.76
N ALA A 16 -6.52 14.15 22.75
CA ALA A 16 -6.74 15.15 23.79
C ALA A 16 -6.91 14.55 25.20
N VAL A 17 -7.31 13.28 25.31
CA VAL A 17 -7.52 12.56 26.58
C VAL A 17 -6.51 11.43 26.81
N GLY A 18 -5.42 11.35 26.03
CA GLY A 18 -4.37 10.35 26.21
C GLY A 18 -4.76 8.91 25.81
N LEU A 19 -5.77 8.77 24.95
CA LEU A 19 -6.28 7.49 24.43
C LEU A 19 -5.91 7.29 22.96
N GLU A 20 -4.82 7.91 22.50
CA GLU A 20 -4.33 7.75 21.15
C GLU A 20 -3.92 6.30 20.85
N CYS A 21 -4.23 5.86 19.63
CA CYS A 21 -3.90 4.51 19.16
C CYS A 21 -2.38 4.31 19.12
N ASP A 22 -1.93 3.11 19.46
CA ASP A 22 -0.60 2.66 19.05
C ASP A 22 -0.59 2.20 17.57
N VAL A 23 0.56 1.72 17.09
CA VAL A 23 0.71 1.28 15.70
C VAL A 23 -0.20 0.10 15.35
N ALA A 24 -0.41 -0.84 16.27
CA ALA A 24 -1.27 -1.99 16.02
C ALA A 24 -2.75 -1.55 15.95
N ASP A 25 -3.18 -0.70 16.88
CA ASP A 25 -4.51 -0.11 16.89
C ASP A 25 -4.78 0.73 15.63
N MET A 26 -3.77 1.45 15.13
CA MET A 26 -3.88 2.19 13.87
C MET A 26 -4.10 1.28 12.66
N VAL A 27 -3.40 0.14 12.60
CA VAL A 27 -3.61 -0.86 11.54
C VAL A 27 -5.04 -1.39 11.58
N CYS A 28 -5.56 -1.71 12.77
CA CYS A 28 -6.95 -2.14 12.96
C CYS A 28 -7.95 -1.06 12.52
N CYS A 29 -7.72 0.20 12.90
CA CYS A 29 -8.58 1.32 12.48
C CYS A 29 -8.58 1.52 10.96
N ALA A 30 -7.40 1.44 10.34
CA ALA A 30 -7.25 1.57 8.89
C ALA A 30 -7.95 0.41 8.15
N ALA A 31 -7.79 -0.82 8.64
CA ALA A 31 -8.43 -1.99 8.05
C ALA A 31 -9.95 -1.91 8.16
N HIS A 32 -10.48 -1.51 9.32
CA HIS A 32 -11.91 -1.29 9.49
C HIS A 32 -12.43 -0.21 8.52
N SER A 33 -11.69 0.89 8.36
CA SER A 33 -12.04 1.92 7.37
C SER A 33 -12.08 1.40 5.94
N CYS A 34 -11.19 0.47 5.56
CA CYS A 34 -11.22 -0.18 4.24
C CYS A 34 -12.43 -1.12 4.09
N GLN A 35 -12.79 -1.86 5.13
CA GLN A 35 -13.97 -2.73 5.15
C GLN A 35 -15.27 -1.90 5.01
N SER A 36 -15.37 -0.77 5.72
CA SER A 36 -16.54 0.11 5.69
C SER A 36 -16.70 0.91 4.38
N ALA A 37 -15.63 1.09 3.60
CA ALA A 37 -15.66 1.91 2.39
C ALA A 37 -16.44 1.28 1.22
N GLY A 38 -16.75 -0.02 1.28
CA GLY A 38 -17.33 -0.79 0.18
C GLY A 38 -16.40 -0.84 -1.05
N ASP A 39 -16.78 -1.60 -2.09
CA ASP A 39 -15.91 -1.84 -3.25
C ASP A 39 -15.53 -0.52 -3.97
N SER A 40 -16.50 0.36 -4.19
CA SER A 40 -16.29 1.64 -4.89
C SER A 40 -15.41 2.64 -4.13
N GLY A 41 -15.36 2.55 -2.79
CA GLY A 41 -14.58 3.45 -1.93
C GLY A 41 -13.21 2.91 -1.54
N ARG A 42 -13.03 1.58 -1.60
CA ARG A 42 -11.85 0.90 -1.05
C ARG A 42 -10.53 1.32 -1.70
N ALA A 43 -10.49 1.42 -3.02
CA ALA A 43 -9.29 1.85 -3.73
C ALA A 43 -8.85 3.26 -3.33
N ASN A 44 -9.80 4.19 -3.17
CA ASN A 44 -9.50 5.55 -2.72
C ASN A 44 -9.01 5.58 -1.27
N GLN A 45 -9.59 4.75 -0.41
CA GLN A 45 -9.16 4.61 0.97
C GLN A 45 -7.73 4.04 1.05
N LEU A 46 -7.43 2.97 0.31
CA LEU A 46 -6.09 2.39 0.26
C LEU A 46 -5.05 3.38 -0.27
N ARG A 47 -5.38 4.21 -1.26
CA ARG A 47 -4.46 5.28 -1.73
C ARG A 47 -4.16 6.31 -0.65
N ARG A 48 -5.16 6.72 0.14
CA ARG A 48 -4.96 7.63 1.28
C ARG A 48 -4.09 7.00 2.36
N LEU A 49 -4.31 5.72 2.63
CA LEU A 49 -3.49 4.97 3.59
C LEU A 49 -2.06 4.81 3.09
N ALA A 50 -1.86 4.63 1.78
CA ALA A 50 -0.54 4.49 1.17
C ALA A 50 0.33 5.77 1.26
N SER A 51 -0.26 6.95 1.49
CA SER A 51 0.50 8.17 1.78
C SER A 51 0.89 8.32 3.25
N ILE A 52 0.31 7.51 4.13
CA ILE A 52 0.52 7.56 5.58
C ILE A 52 1.44 6.41 5.99
N PHE A 53 1.12 5.19 5.56
CA PHE A 53 1.74 3.95 5.99
C PHE A 53 2.85 3.48 5.03
N PRO A 54 3.93 2.89 5.56
CA PRO A 54 4.92 2.20 4.74
C PRO A 54 4.30 0.95 4.08
N PRO A 55 4.92 0.41 3.01
CA PRO A 55 4.35 -0.64 2.18
C PRO A 55 3.99 -1.93 2.95
N ASP A 56 4.82 -2.36 3.90
CA ASP A 56 4.54 -3.54 4.73
C ASP A 56 3.28 -3.36 5.57
N ARG A 57 3.07 -2.16 6.15
CA ARG A 57 1.88 -1.85 6.93
C ARG A 57 0.65 -1.73 6.04
N LEU A 58 0.78 -1.17 4.84
CA LEU A 58 -0.32 -1.14 3.88
C LEU A 58 -0.76 -2.56 3.48
N VAL A 59 0.19 -3.48 3.27
CA VAL A 59 -0.11 -4.91 3.02
C VAL A 59 -0.84 -5.52 4.21
N GLN A 60 -0.36 -5.31 5.44
CA GLN A 60 -1.02 -5.84 6.63
C GLN A 60 -2.44 -5.30 6.81
N ILE A 61 -2.65 -4.00 6.57
CA ILE A 61 -3.98 -3.40 6.56
C ILE A 61 -4.87 -4.09 5.54
N ALA A 62 -4.38 -4.30 4.32
CA ALA A 62 -5.13 -4.96 3.26
C ALA A 62 -5.41 -6.45 3.56
N GLN A 63 -4.51 -7.15 4.26
CA GLN A 63 -4.72 -8.53 4.72
C GLN A 63 -5.84 -8.60 5.76
N VAL A 64 -5.81 -7.73 6.77
CA VAL A 64 -6.87 -7.65 7.80
C VAL A 64 -8.20 -7.22 7.19
N ALA A 65 -8.17 -6.35 6.19
CA ALA A 65 -9.35 -5.91 5.46
C ALA A 65 -9.82 -6.89 4.36
N HIS A 66 -9.12 -8.02 4.16
CA HIS A 66 -9.37 -9.01 3.11
C HIS A 66 -9.46 -8.41 1.69
N CYS A 67 -8.56 -7.46 1.39
CA CYS A 67 -8.55 -6.70 0.14
C CYS A 67 -7.14 -6.52 -0.45
N VAL A 68 -6.26 -7.51 -0.26
CA VAL A 68 -4.88 -7.49 -0.78
C VAL A 68 -4.85 -7.19 -2.28
N ALA A 69 -5.73 -7.82 -3.06
CA ALA A 69 -5.83 -7.60 -4.51
C ALA A 69 -6.03 -6.13 -4.89
N ASP A 70 -6.79 -5.37 -4.09
CA ASP A 70 -7.04 -3.93 -4.32
C ASP A 70 -5.81 -3.07 -3.97
N ALA A 71 -4.93 -3.56 -3.09
CA ALA A 71 -3.72 -2.86 -2.67
C ALA A 71 -2.54 -3.07 -3.64
N LEU A 72 -2.49 -4.21 -4.36
CA LEU A 72 -1.37 -4.54 -5.25
C LEU A 72 -1.11 -3.47 -6.33
N PRO A 73 -2.12 -2.95 -7.06
CA PRO A 73 -1.89 -1.90 -8.06
C PRO A 73 -1.31 -0.62 -7.46
N ILE A 74 -1.72 -0.26 -6.23
CA ILE A 74 -1.25 0.94 -5.53
C ILE A 74 0.22 0.76 -5.14
N LEU A 75 0.55 -0.39 -4.52
CA LEU A 75 1.92 -0.73 -4.14
C LEU A 75 2.85 -0.78 -5.35
N ALA A 76 2.41 -1.43 -6.44
CA ALA A 76 3.16 -1.54 -7.68
C ALA A 76 3.41 -0.17 -8.32
N GLN A 77 2.38 0.69 -8.37
CA GLN A 77 2.50 2.05 -8.88
C GLN A 77 3.47 2.90 -8.03
N GLN A 78 3.38 2.83 -6.70
CA GLN A 78 4.30 3.54 -5.80
C GLN A 78 5.74 3.08 -6.02
N CYS A 79 5.96 1.76 -6.09
CA CYS A 79 7.28 1.21 -6.34
C CYS A 79 7.83 1.68 -7.70
N ALA A 80 7.03 1.58 -8.77
CA ALA A 80 7.44 2.00 -10.11
C ALA A 80 7.76 3.51 -10.20
N ALA A 81 7.08 4.34 -9.42
CA ALA A 81 7.31 5.80 -9.39
C ALA A 81 8.63 6.20 -8.69
N LEU A 82 9.24 5.31 -7.89
CA LEU A 82 10.51 5.61 -7.22
C LEU A 82 11.61 5.80 -8.27
N PRO A 83 12.44 6.87 -8.18
CA PRO A 83 13.41 7.21 -9.21
C PRO A 83 14.61 6.26 -9.23
N ASP A 84 15.06 5.80 -8.06
CA ASP A 84 16.28 5.01 -7.91
C ASP A 84 16.04 3.49 -7.89
N ARG A 85 16.95 2.75 -8.54
CA ARG A 85 16.87 1.28 -8.65
C ARG A 85 17.06 0.59 -7.30
N ALA A 86 17.97 1.07 -6.45
CA ALA A 86 18.17 0.49 -5.13
C ALA A 86 16.94 0.71 -4.26
N THR A 87 16.35 1.92 -4.27
CA THR A 87 15.10 2.20 -3.54
C THR A 87 13.95 1.31 -3.98
N ARG A 88 13.78 1.07 -5.29
CA ARG A 88 12.78 0.10 -5.81
C ARG A 88 13.00 -1.31 -5.31
N ARG A 89 14.26 -1.78 -5.31
CA ARG A 89 14.62 -3.12 -4.79
C ARG A 89 14.35 -3.23 -3.30
N CYS A 90 14.67 -2.20 -2.52
CA CYS A 90 14.36 -2.17 -1.09
C CYS A 90 12.86 -2.21 -0.84
N TYR A 91 12.07 -1.45 -1.61
CA TYR A 91 10.61 -1.47 -1.53
C TYR A 91 10.05 -2.87 -1.84
N ALA A 92 10.47 -3.48 -2.95
CA ALA A 92 10.05 -4.82 -3.34
C ALA A 92 10.40 -5.87 -2.29
N ALA A 93 11.61 -5.82 -1.72
CA ALA A 93 12.05 -6.74 -0.68
C ALA A 93 11.24 -6.60 0.64
N VAL A 94 10.75 -5.40 0.95
CA VAL A 94 9.86 -5.19 2.10
C VAL A 94 8.49 -5.84 1.85
N VAL A 95 7.94 -5.67 0.64
CA VAL A 95 6.66 -6.26 0.24
C VAL A 95 6.73 -7.79 0.13
N GLU A 96 7.83 -8.33 -0.39
CA GLU A 96 8.09 -9.78 -0.49
C GLU A 96 7.98 -10.51 0.85
N ARG A 97 8.40 -9.86 1.94
CA ARG A 97 8.37 -10.45 3.29
C ARG A 97 6.97 -10.63 3.86
N VAL A 98 5.97 -9.95 3.30
CA VAL A 98 4.61 -9.90 3.85
C VAL A 98 3.55 -10.43 2.89
N LEU A 99 3.82 -10.49 1.59
CA LEU A 99 2.95 -11.14 0.61
C LEU A 99 3.22 -12.64 0.53
N ASN A 100 2.20 -13.40 0.13
CA ASN A 100 2.42 -14.76 -0.35
C ASN A 100 3.04 -14.73 -1.76
N GLU A 101 3.52 -15.88 -2.22
CA GLU A 101 4.20 -16.01 -3.51
C GLU A 101 3.34 -15.55 -4.70
N SER A 102 2.05 -15.89 -4.69
CA SER A 102 1.11 -15.53 -5.77
C SER A 102 0.90 -14.02 -5.84
N ASP A 103 0.59 -13.37 -4.72
CA ASP A 103 0.37 -11.93 -4.65
C ASP A 103 1.66 -11.16 -4.96
N TYR A 104 2.81 -11.68 -4.53
CA TYR A 104 4.10 -11.08 -4.85
C TYR A 104 4.40 -11.15 -6.35
N LYS A 105 4.10 -12.28 -7.00
CA LYS A 105 4.19 -12.38 -8.45
C LYS A 105 3.29 -11.37 -9.16
N THR A 106 2.03 -11.24 -8.75
CA THR A 106 1.10 -10.24 -9.30
C THR A 106 1.61 -8.81 -9.09
N PHE A 107 2.18 -8.51 -7.92
CA PHE A 107 2.84 -7.23 -7.66
C PHE A 107 3.98 -6.94 -8.64
N LEU A 108 4.84 -7.92 -8.93
CA LEU A 108 5.95 -7.76 -9.87
C LEU A 108 5.48 -7.51 -11.31
N ASP A 109 4.45 -8.23 -11.74
CA ASP A 109 3.86 -8.08 -13.07
C ASP A 109 3.26 -6.66 -13.23
N LEU A 110 2.46 -6.20 -12.26
CA LEU A 110 1.93 -4.83 -12.22
C LEU A 110 3.03 -3.77 -12.15
N HIS A 111 4.08 -4.00 -11.37
CA HIS A 111 5.22 -3.09 -11.28
C HIS A 111 5.90 -2.92 -12.64
N ALA A 112 6.14 -4.02 -13.37
CA ALA A 112 6.74 -3.98 -14.70
C ALA A 112 5.89 -3.15 -15.66
N GLU A 113 4.57 -3.34 -15.65
CA GLU A 113 3.65 -2.54 -16.46
C GLU A 113 3.68 -1.05 -16.10
N HIS A 114 3.59 -0.72 -14.81
CA HIS A 114 3.61 0.68 -14.36
C HIS A 114 4.94 1.35 -14.70
N TRP A 115 6.05 0.63 -14.52
CA TRP A 115 7.38 1.08 -14.89
C TRP A 115 7.47 1.39 -16.38
N ALA A 116 7.04 0.45 -17.23
CA ALA A 116 7.04 0.62 -18.67
C ALA A 116 6.19 1.84 -19.10
N ARG A 117 4.96 1.95 -18.58
CA ARG A 117 4.07 3.09 -18.83
C ARG A 117 4.71 4.43 -18.43
N SER A 118 5.34 4.51 -17.26
CA SER A 118 5.98 5.74 -16.76
C SER A 118 7.15 6.23 -17.63
N ARG A 119 7.72 5.35 -18.44
CA ARG A 119 8.86 5.64 -19.33
C ARG A 119 8.47 5.72 -20.80
N GLY A 120 7.16 5.63 -21.11
CA GLY A 120 6.68 5.56 -22.49
C GLY A 120 7.14 4.30 -23.22
N ILE A 121 7.52 3.25 -22.50
CA ILE A 121 7.85 1.95 -23.06
C ILE A 121 6.51 1.25 -23.30
N THR A 122 5.85 1.58 -24.41
CA THR A 122 4.73 0.77 -24.90
C THR A 122 5.32 -0.50 -25.51
N HIS A 123 4.89 -1.67 -25.06
CA HIS A 123 5.10 -2.89 -25.83
C HIS A 123 4.30 -2.77 -27.13
N SER A 124 4.97 -2.24 -28.16
CA SER A 124 4.55 -2.38 -29.54
C SER A 124 4.91 -3.81 -29.97
N GLY A 125 3.95 -4.72 -29.91
CA GLY A 125 4.07 -6.07 -30.44
C GLY A 125 2.78 -6.84 -30.18
N ASP A 126 2.05 -7.37 -31.15
CA ASP A 126 2.27 -7.47 -32.59
C ASP A 126 0.91 -7.44 -33.30
N SER A 127 0.80 -6.65 -34.36
CA SER A 127 -0.12 -6.96 -35.46
C SER A 127 0.60 -7.92 -36.39
N LYS A 128 0.10 -9.15 -36.46
CA LYS A 128 0.05 -9.96 -37.69
C LYS A 128 -1.00 -11.04 -37.56
#